data_AF-A0A661FP72-F1
#
_entry.id   AF-A0A661FP72-F1
#
_cell.length_a   1.000
_cell.length_b   1.000
_cell.length_c   1.000
_cell.angle_alpha   90.00
_cell.angle_beta   90.00
_cell.angle_gamma   90.00
#
_symmetry.space_group_name_H-M   'P 1'
#
loop_
_entity.id
_entity.type
_entity.pdbx_description
1 polymer ?
#
loop_
_entity_poly.entity_id
_entity_poly.type
_entity_poly.pdbx_seq_one_letter_code
_entity_poly.pdbx_strand_id
1 'polypeptide(L)' 'MKNQKLLCALALLCVCIGNQTFADTKVIRASRMIDVTTGELISPASVVVEGNRIVAVNPEVLPAAA' A
#
# COMPACT_ATOMS: atom_id res chain seq x y z
N MET A 1 -26.44 28.91 19.62
CA MET A 1 -25.76 27.71 20.17
C MET A 1 -26.13 26.38 19.49
N LYS A 2 -27.30 26.24 18.85
CA LYS A 2 -27.75 24.98 18.21
C LYS A 2 -26.94 24.61 16.94
N ASN A 3 -26.51 25.62 16.17
CA ASN A 3 -25.81 25.44 14.89
C ASN A 3 -24.30 25.14 15.06
N GLN A 4 -23.70 25.50 16.20
CA GLN A 4 -22.30 25.21 16.53
C GLN A 4 -22.06 23.70 16.70
N LYS A 5 -22.97 23.02 17.40
CA LYS A 5 -22.89 21.57 17.61
C LYS A 5 -23.03 20.80 16.30
N LEU A 6 -23.84 21.32 15.37
CA LEU A 6 -24.04 20.75 14.03
C LEU A 6 -22.80 20.92 13.14
N LEU A 7 -22.16 22.10 13.19
CA LEU A 7 -20.90 22.38 12.48
C LEU A 7 -19.75 21.50 12.99
N CYS A 8 -19.60 21.34 14.31
CA CYS A 8 -18.57 20.45 14.88
C CYS A 8 -18.82 18.98 14.51
N ALA A 9 -20.08 18.52 14.51
CA ALA A 9 -20.41 17.15 14.12
C ALA A 9 -20.09 16.86 12.64
N LEU A 10 -20.36 17.83 11.75
CA LEU A 10 -20.05 17.71 10.33
C LEU A 10 -18.54 17.73 10.07
N ALA A 11 -17.79 18.59 10.76
CA ALA A 11 -16.34 18.64 10.66
C ALA A 11 -15.69 17.34 11.15
N LEU A 12 -16.20 16.76 12.24
CA LEU A 12 -15.72 15.47 12.75
C LEU A 12 -15.96 14.34 11.73
N LEU A 13 -17.14 14.31 11.11
CA LEU A 13 -17.50 13.31 10.11
C LEU A 13 -16.60 13.38 8.86
N CYS A 14 -16.21 14.57 8.42
CA CYS A 14 -15.29 14.75 7.28
C CYS A 14 -13.89 14.18 7.55
N VAL A 15 -13.38 14.29 8.78
CA VAL A 15 -12.06 13.74 9.16
C VAL A 15 -12.06 12.20 9.11
N CYS A 16 -13.18 11.56 9.40
CA CYS A 16 -13.32 10.10 9.36
C CYS A 16 -13.24 9.53 7.92
N ILE A 17 -13.65 10.30 6.92
CA ILE A 17 -13.80 9.82 5.54
C ILE A 17 -12.56 10.17 4.68
N GLY A 18 -11.75 11.15 5.09
CA GLY A 18 -10.61 11.65 4.31
C GLY A 18 -9.45 10.67 4.11
N ASN A 19 -9.38 9.56 4.86
CA ASN A 19 -8.29 8.58 4.76
C ASN A 19 -8.68 7.31 3.99
N GLN A 20 -9.62 7.40 3.06
CA GLN A 20 -9.90 6.31 2.12
C GLN A 20 -8.73 6.18 1.14
N THR A 21 -7.63 5.56 1.58
CA THR A 21 -6.54 5.16 0.69
C THR A 21 -7.06 4.02 -0.18
N PHE A 22 -7.43 4.33 -1.42
CA PHE A 22 -7.65 3.31 -2.43
C PHE A 22 -6.40 2.42 -2.50
N ALA A 23 -6.60 1.10 -2.54
CA ALA A 23 -5.51 0.14 -2.59
C ALA A 23 -4.76 0.28 -3.92
N ASP A 24 -3.74 1.13 -3.93
CA ASP A 24 -2.79 1.28 -5.03
C ASP A 24 -1.80 0.12 -4.95
N THR A 25 -2.12 -0.96 -5.67
CA THR A 25 -1.25 -2.14 -5.78
C THR A 25 -0.24 -1.92 -6.91
N LYS A 26 1.05 -1.99 -6.58
CA LYS A 26 2.14 -1.89 -7.54
C LYS A 26 2.95 -3.19 -7.55
N VAL A 27 3.30 -3.65 -8.74
CA VAL A 27 4.24 -4.77 -8.92
C VAL A 27 5.55 -4.23 -9.46
N ILE A 28 6.57 -4.24 -8.62
CA ILE A 28 7.93 -3.89 -9.03
C ILE A 28 8.55 -5.15 -9.63
N ARG A 29 8.90 -5.10 -10.91
CA ARG A 29 9.61 -6.17 -11.62
C ARG A 29 11.06 -5.76 -11.83
N ALA A 30 11.98 -6.65 -11.47
CA ALA A 30 13.40 -6.41 -11.63
C ALA A 30 14.09 -7.66 -12.18
N SER A 31 15.20 -7.47 -12.89
CA SER A 31 16.01 -8.60 -13.35
C SER A 31 16.63 -9.36 -12.17
N ARG A 32 16.96 -8.68 -11.07
CA ARG A 32 17.59 -9.28 -9.88
C ARG A 32 17.36 -8.46 -8.61
N MET A 33 17.45 -9.09 -7.45
CA MET A 33 17.40 -8.50 -6.11
C MET A 33 18.45 -9.17 -5.21
N ILE A 34 19.01 -8.46 -4.24
CA ILE A 34 19.89 -9.05 -3.23
C ILE A 34 19.11 -9.31 -1.94
N ASP A 35 19.21 -10.53 -1.39
CA ASP A 35 18.82 -10.80 -0.01
C ASP A 35 19.94 -10.30 0.90
N VAL A 36 19.66 -9.23 1.65
CA VAL A 36 20.64 -8.58 2.53
C VAL A 36 20.98 -9.40 3.78
N THR A 37 20.17 -10.42 4.09
CA THR A 37 20.38 -11.30 5.24
C THR A 37 21.40 -12.38 4.90
N THR A 38 21.27 -12.98 3.72
CA THR A 38 22.11 -14.12 3.27
C THR A 38 23.24 -13.70 2.33
N GLY A 39 23.12 -12.54 1.68
CA GLY A 39 24.01 -12.09 0.60
C GLY A 39 23.67 -12.71 -0.76
N GLU A 40 22.60 -13.48 -0.89
CA GLU A 40 22.23 -14.14 -2.13
C GLU A 40 21.65 -13.17 -3.16
N LEU A 41 22.05 -13.32 -4.43
CA LEU A 41 21.49 -12.58 -5.55
C LEU A 41 20.38 -13.39 -6.23
N ILE A 42 19.14 -12.99 -6.05
CA ILE A 42 17.94 -13.68 -6.53
C ILE A 42 17.51 -13.12 -7.89
N SER A 43 17.25 -14.01 -8.86
CA SER A 43 16.85 -13.67 -10.23
C SER A 43 15.90 -14.72 -10.81
N PRO A 44 14.79 -14.33 -11.48
CA PRO A 44 14.23 -12.98 -11.55
C PRO A 44 13.62 -12.54 -10.21
N ALA A 45 13.33 -11.25 -10.06
CA ALA A 45 12.76 -10.71 -8.83
C ALA A 45 11.48 -9.91 -9.06
N SER A 46 10.53 -10.06 -8.15
CA SER A 46 9.28 -9.30 -8.09
C SER A 46 8.91 -8.93 -6.66
N VAL A 47 8.36 -7.74 -6.48
CA VAL A 47 7.88 -7.25 -5.18
C VAL A 47 6.50 -6.65 -5.37
N VAL A 48 5.56 -7.04 -4.52
CA VAL A 48 4.20 -6.48 -4.50
C VAL A 48 4.12 -5.46 -3.37
N VAL A 49 3.69 -4.25 -3.71
CA VAL A 49 3.54 -3.12 -2.80
C VAL A 49 2.08 -2.69 -2.81
N GLU A 50 1.49 -2.53 -1.63
CA GLU A 50 0.16 -1.92 -1.45
C GLU A 50 0.31 -0.62 -0.67
N GLY A 51 0.00 0.51 -1.33
CA GLY A 51 0.24 1.84 -0.79
C GLY A 51 1.73 2.04 -0.44
N ASN A 52 2.04 2.10 0.86
CA ASN A 52 3.40 2.32 1.38
C ASN A 52 4.03 1.07 2.00
N ARG A 53 3.48 -0.13 1.73
CA ARG A 53 3.90 -1.36 2.38
C ARG A 53 4.21 -2.46 1.37
N ILE A 54 5.36 -3.13 1.55
CA ILE A 54 5.65 -4.39 0.86
C ILE A 54 4.77 -5.47 1.47
N VAL A 55 3.95 -6.12 0.64
CA VAL A 55 3.03 -7.19 1.07
C VAL A 55 3.50 -8.57 0.63
N ALA A 56 4.31 -8.66 -0.43
CA ALA A 56 4.94 -9.91 -0.86
C ALA A 56 6.26 -9.66 -1.59
N VAL A 57 7.19 -10.59 -1.43
CA VAL A 57 8.47 -10.64 -2.15
C VAL A 57 8.55 -12.00 -2.84
N ASN A 58 8.76 -12.00 -4.15
CA ASN A 58 8.73 -13.19 -5.01
C ASN A 58 7.53 -14.15 -4.74
N PRO A 59 6.29 -13.65 -4.75
CA PRO A 59 5.14 -14.53 -4.64
C PRO A 59 5.04 -15.45 -5.87
N GLU A 60 4.52 -16.66 -5.67
CA GLU A 60 4.28 -17.63 -6.76
C GLU A 60 3.29 -17.09 -7.80
N VAL A 61 2.29 -16.32 -7.35
CA VAL A 61 1.25 -15.72 -8.18
C VAL A 61 1.28 -14.21 -8.02
N LEU A 62 1.39 -13.49 -9.13
CA LEU A 62 1.30 -12.03 -9.16
C LEU A 62 -0.16 -11.57 -9.30
N PRO A 63 -0.53 -10.40 -8.73
CA PRO A 63 -1.82 -9.78 -9.00
C PRO A 63 -2.03 -9.58 -10.51
N ALA A 64 -3.23 -9.91 -10.99
CA ALA A 64 -3.56 -9.86 -12.41
C ALA A 64 -3.63 -8.42 -12.97
N ALA A 65 -3.89 -7.44 -12.12
CA ALA A 65 -3.95 -6.02 -12.45
C ALA A 65 -2.83 -5.30 -11.70
N ALA A 66 -1.79 -4.90 -12.42
CA ALA A 66 -0.69 -4.08 -11.93
C ALA A 66 -0.23 -3.13 -13.02
#